data_AF-A0A2W1MQZ1-F1
#
_entry.id   AF-A0A2W1MQZ1-F1
#
_cell.length_a   1.000
_cell.length_b   1.000
_cell.length_c   1.000
_cell.angle_alpha   90.00
_cell.angle_beta   90.00
_cell.angle_gamma   90.00
#
_symmetry.space_group_name_H-M   'P 1'
#
loop_
_entity.id
_entity.type
_entity.pdbx_description
1 polymer ?
#
loop_
_entity_poly.entity_id
_entity_poly.type
_entity_poly.pdbx_seq_one_letter_code
_entity_poly.pdbx_strand_id
1 'polypeptide(L)'
;MNLIVFAIPIFLTTTLLEAWLAHRRGLAAYSIPDAISSYQYGLLSQVVGAFTKLAKLGVYTLVFEAYRATTLPSDSLWVWVGALVAYDFFYYWHHRMNHEIGLLWAGHVSHHSSEYFNLATAIRQSSTSALLGWIFYLPMAVAGVPPSVFAGVLLIDLLYQYWVHTEVIGRLGWLDRIFVTPSNHRVHHGQNDYCMDTNYGGILILWDRLFGTFAEERKDEKVIYGVRTPLQSLNPFWGNMHYYIELWQKSKATPGWRAKLGVWLAPPGGWHDEASEPYEPSQFKYYDPCTPDAVKRYAVVHQVLAMLFLMHFLTLLNTLPKTLLALYAAGFAISAISLTSLLEGRANARRFEQCRVIGLGIAFAALPDWFGFSMPIALKLMLLVVMLGSAAWLSRTSFKPAALWTSQ
;
A
#
# COMPACT_ATOMS: atom_id res chain seq x y z
N MET A 1 13.05 -0.22 18.84
CA MET A 1 13.42 0.37 17.53
C MET A 1 12.46 -0.14 16.47
N ASN A 2 11.96 0.69 15.56
CA ASN A 2 11.01 0.26 14.52
C ASN A 2 11.78 -0.41 13.38
N LEU A 3 11.63 -1.73 13.19
CA LEU A 3 12.39 -2.52 12.21
C LEU A 3 12.12 -2.08 10.76
N ILE A 4 10.97 -1.46 10.50
CA ILE A 4 10.62 -0.91 9.18
C ILE A 4 11.61 0.18 8.73
N VAL A 5 12.22 0.91 9.66
CA VAL A 5 13.23 1.94 9.33
C VAL A 5 14.40 1.33 8.55
N PHE A 6 14.79 0.09 8.83
CA PHE A 6 15.85 -0.61 8.10
C PHE A 6 15.37 -1.22 6.78
N ALA A 7 14.08 -1.51 6.66
CA ALA A 7 13.50 -2.04 5.43
C ALA A 7 13.36 -0.98 4.33
N ILE A 8 13.12 0.29 4.69
CA ILE A 8 12.91 1.38 3.71
C ILE A 8 14.08 1.52 2.70
N PRO A 9 15.36 1.60 3.11
CA PRO A 9 16.47 1.67 2.17
C PRO A 9 16.60 0.44 1.27
N ILE A 10 16.32 -0.75 1.82
CA ILE A 10 16.33 -2.02 1.09
C ILE A 10 15.27 -1.97 0.00
N PHE A 11 14.02 -1.65 0.35
CA PHE A 11 12.90 -1.56 -0.58
C PHE A 11 13.16 -0.55 -1.70
N LEU A 12 13.72 0.62 -1.38
CA LEU A 12 14.08 1.62 -2.39
C LEU A 12 15.14 1.08 -3.36
N THR A 13 16.18 0.44 -2.83
CA THR A 13 17.29 -0.06 -3.65
C THR A 13 16.86 -1.25 -4.51
N THR A 14 16.08 -2.19 -3.97
CA THR A 14 15.56 -3.34 -4.72
C THR A 14 14.53 -2.91 -5.76
N THR A 15 13.70 -1.91 -5.49
CA THR A 15 12.80 -1.33 -6.51
C THR A 15 13.59 -0.72 -7.66
N LEU A 16 14.62 0.08 -7.37
CA LEU A 16 15.47 0.67 -8.42
C LEU A 16 16.22 -0.39 -9.23
N LEU A 17 16.72 -1.43 -8.56
CA LEU A 17 17.37 -2.56 -9.21
C LEU A 17 16.38 -3.33 -10.12
N GLU A 18 15.18 -3.61 -9.64
CA GLU A 18 14.13 -4.26 -10.42
C GLU A 18 13.72 -3.41 -11.62
N ALA A 19 13.50 -2.11 -11.45
CA ALA A 19 13.17 -1.20 -12.54
C ALA A 19 14.26 -1.18 -13.62
N TRP A 20 15.54 -1.20 -13.21
CA TRP A 20 16.67 -1.33 -14.14
C TRP A 20 16.68 -2.68 -14.87
N LEU A 21 16.44 -3.79 -14.17
CA LEU A 21 16.35 -5.13 -14.76
C LEU A 21 15.18 -5.25 -15.74
N ALA A 22 14.00 -4.73 -15.36
CA ALA A 22 12.81 -4.69 -16.21
C ALA A 22 13.09 -3.91 -17.50
N HIS A 23 13.71 -2.73 -17.39
CA HIS A 23 14.11 -1.94 -18.55
C HIS A 23 15.11 -2.70 -19.45
N ARG A 24 16.14 -3.33 -18.87
CA ARG A 24 17.12 -4.15 -19.60
C ARG A 24 16.49 -5.34 -20.34
N ARG A 25 15.38 -5.88 -19.82
CA ARG A 25 14.64 -7.02 -20.40
C ARG A 25 13.48 -6.60 -21.31
N GLY A 26 13.26 -5.29 -21.51
CA GLY A 26 12.15 -4.78 -22.31
C GLY A 26 10.77 -5.01 -21.68
N LEU A 27 10.70 -5.22 -20.36
CA LEU A 27 9.45 -5.40 -19.63
C LEU A 27 8.84 -4.03 -19.30
N ALA A 28 7.59 -3.82 -19.69
CA ALA A 28 6.81 -2.62 -19.37
C ALA A 28 6.19 -2.66 -17.96
N ALA A 29 6.98 -3.09 -16.97
CA ALA A 29 6.49 -3.34 -15.60
C ALA A 29 6.38 -2.07 -14.73
N TYR A 30 6.88 -0.92 -15.21
CA TYR A 30 7.00 0.31 -14.42
C TYR A 30 6.44 1.54 -15.15
N SER A 31 5.66 2.32 -14.41
CA SER A 31 5.38 3.73 -14.68
C SER A 31 5.86 4.56 -13.49
N ILE A 32 6.67 5.61 -13.73
CA ILE A 32 7.19 6.46 -12.64
C ILE A 32 6.05 7.11 -11.84
N PRO A 33 5.02 7.72 -12.47
CA PRO A 33 3.88 8.24 -11.72
C PRO A 33 3.17 7.20 -10.86
N ASP A 34 2.94 5.98 -11.38
CA ASP A 34 2.30 4.90 -10.62
C ASP A 34 3.17 4.41 -9.45
N ALA A 35 4.48 4.19 -9.68
CA ALA A 35 5.41 3.79 -8.64
C ALA A 35 5.48 4.83 -7.52
N ILE A 36 5.55 6.14 -7.86
CA ILE A 36 5.51 7.21 -6.87
C ILE A 36 4.19 7.18 -6.10
N SER A 37 3.05 7.01 -6.78
CA SER A 37 1.75 6.84 -6.12
C SER A 37 1.79 5.68 -5.10
N SER A 38 2.29 4.51 -5.50
CA SER A 38 2.45 3.35 -4.62
C SER A 38 3.29 3.64 -3.37
N TYR A 39 4.41 4.36 -3.51
CA TYR A 39 5.19 4.82 -2.36
C TYR A 39 4.45 5.84 -1.49
N GLN A 40 3.59 6.69 -2.05
CA GLN A 40 2.76 7.62 -1.28
C GLN A 40 1.67 6.89 -0.49
N TYR A 41 1.07 5.81 -1.02
CA TYR A 41 0.20 4.91 -0.25
C TYR A 41 0.96 4.29 0.93
N GLY A 42 2.13 3.70 0.67
CA GLY A 42 2.97 3.12 1.72
C GLY A 42 3.38 4.14 2.79
N LEU A 43 3.77 5.34 2.37
CA LEU A 43 4.08 6.45 3.27
C LEU A 43 2.90 6.78 4.18
N LEU A 44 1.72 7.02 3.60
CA LEU A 44 0.52 7.37 4.37
C LEU A 44 0.11 6.22 5.30
N SER A 45 0.22 4.97 4.84
CA SER A 45 -0.04 3.78 5.65
C SER A 45 0.89 3.68 6.86
N GLN A 46 2.20 3.97 6.70
CA GLN A 46 3.13 4.02 7.83
C GLN A 46 2.83 5.16 8.81
N VAL A 47 2.44 6.33 8.29
CA VAL A 47 2.04 7.48 9.13
C VAL A 47 0.78 7.16 9.93
N VAL A 48 -0.27 6.63 9.31
CA VAL A 48 -1.50 6.21 10.00
C VAL A 48 -1.23 5.05 10.96
N GLY A 49 -0.39 4.10 10.54
CA GLY A 49 0.09 2.97 11.34
C GLY A 49 0.73 3.40 12.64
N ALA A 50 1.47 4.53 12.64
CA ALA A 50 2.09 5.07 13.84
C ALA A 50 1.09 5.45 14.94
N PHE A 51 -0.11 5.91 14.57
CA PHE A 51 -1.17 6.27 15.51
C PHE A 51 -2.14 5.11 15.82
N THR A 52 -2.14 4.07 14.99
CA THR A 52 -3.05 2.92 15.11
C THR A 52 -2.36 1.64 15.62
N LYS A 53 -1.09 1.70 16.06
CA LYS A 53 -0.35 0.54 16.60
C LYS A 53 -1.09 -0.21 17.71
N LEU A 54 -1.90 0.49 18.51
CA LEU A 54 -2.73 -0.13 19.55
C LEU A 54 -3.76 -1.12 18.98
N ALA A 55 -4.25 -0.92 17.75
CA ALA A 55 -5.31 -1.74 17.17
C ALA A 55 -4.88 -3.21 16.97
N LYS A 56 -3.71 -3.46 16.37
CA LYS A 56 -3.25 -4.84 16.11
C LYS A 56 -2.49 -5.43 17.29
N LEU A 57 -1.32 -4.90 17.62
CA LEU A 57 -0.46 -5.51 18.66
C LEU A 57 -0.97 -5.21 20.08
N GLY A 58 -1.54 -4.02 20.30
CA GLY A 58 -2.10 -3.63 21.60
C GLY A 58 -3.30 -4.50 21.98
N VAL A 59 -4.32 -4.57 21.12
CA VAL A 59 -5.50 -5.44 21.36
C VAL A 59 -5.10 -6.90 21.47
N TYR A 60 -4.20 -7.40 20.60
CA TYR A 60 -3.67 -8.76 20.72
C TYR A 60 -3.08 -9.03 22.11
N THR A 61 -2.26 -8.10 22.62
CA THR A 61 -1.65 -8.21 23.96
C THR A 61 -2.71 -8.20 25.06
N LEU A 62 -3.71 -7.32 24.97
CA LEU A 62 -4.81 -7.28 25.94
C LEU A 62 -5.60 -8.59 25.96
N VAL A 63 -5.89 -9.16 24.79
CA VAL A 63 -6.60 -10.45 24.68
C VAL A 63 -5.73 -11.59 25.21
N PHE A 64 -4.43 -11.60 24.90
CA PHE A 64 -3.49 -12.56 25.44
C PHE A 64 -3.41 -12.49 26.98
N GLU A 65 -3.40 -11.27 27.55
CA GLU A 65 -3.35 -11.12 29.01
C GLU A 65 -4.64 -11.54 29.71
N ALA A 66 -5.79 -11.26 29.10
CA ALA A 66 -7.08 -11.54 29.72
C ALA A 66 -7.62 -12.96 29.46
N TYR A 67 -7.32 -13.57 28.30
CA TYR A 67 -8.06 -14.74 27.80
C TYR A 67 -7.20 -15.90 27.30
N ARG A 68 -5.85 -15.84 27.39
CA ARG A 68 -5.02 -16.97 26.94
C ARG A 68 -5.33 -18.24 27.73
N ALA A 69 -5.47 -19.37 27.04
CA ALA A 69 -5.65 -20.68 27.66
C ALA A 69 -4.35 -21.21 28.28
N THR A 70 -3.20 -20.81 27.73
CA THR A 70 -1.86 -21.16 28.21
C THR A 70 -0.85 -20.11 27.76
N THR A 71 0.42 -20.28 28.14
CA THR A 71 1.54 -19.48 27.62
C THR A 71 2.52 -20.43 26.94
N LEU A 72 2.66 -20.32 25.61
CA LEU A 72 3.61 -21.14 24.86
C LEU A 72 5.05 -20.64 25.09
N PRO A 73 6.04 -21.56 25.15
CA PRO A 73 7.44 -21.21 25.44
C PRO A 73 8.11 -20.48 24.27
N SER A 74 8.36 -19.16 24.42
CA SER A 74 8.91 -18.31 23.34
C SER A 74 10.37 -18.63 22.96
N ASP A 75 11.07 -19.40 23.77
CA ASP A 75 12.43 -19.90 23.53
C ASP A 75 12.45 -21.18 22.69
N SER A 76 11.30 -21.79 22.42
CA SER A 76 11.20 -23.04 21.68
C SER A 76 10.95 -22.84 20.19
N LEU A 77 11.80 -23.42 19.33
CA LEU A 77 11.69 -23.30 17.86
C LEU A 77 10.35 -23.78 17.30
N TRP A 78 9.77 -24.84 17.87
CA TRP A 78 8.48 -25.38 17.41
C TRP A 78 7.33 -24.38 17.60
N VAL A 79 7.40 -23.49 18.61
CA VAL A 79 6.42 -22.43 18.83
C VAL A 79 6.51 -21.40 17.72
N TRP A 80 7.73 -21.03 17.30
CA TRP A 80 7.93 -20.09 16.19
C TRP A 80 7.45 -20.66 14.85
N VAL A 81 7.81 -21.90 14.53
CA VAL A 81 7.36 -22.58 13.30
C VAL A 81 5.84 -22.75 13.31
N GLY A 82 5.27 -23.24 14.41
CA GLY A 82 3.82 -23.41 14.56
C GLY A 82 3.08 -22.07 14.49
N ALA A 83 3.61 -21.02 15.12
CA ALA A 83 3.03 -19.68 15.07
C ALA A 83 3.11 -19.07 13.67
N LEU A 84 4.18 -19.34 12.90
CA LEU A 84 4.29 -18.85 11.51
C LEU A 84 3.25 -19.54 10.61
N VAL A 85 3.10 -20.86 10.72
CA VAL A 85 2.08 -21.61 9.97
C VAL A 85 0.67 -21.15 10.37
N ALA A 86 0.42 -20.95 11.67
CA ALA A 86 -0.85 -20.44 12.15
C ALA A 86 -1.11 -19.01 11.66
N TYR A 87 -0.09 -18.14 11.67
CA TYR A 87 -0.20 -16.77 11.16
C TYR A 87 -0.57 -16.77 9.68
N ASP A 88 0.13 -17.55 8.85
CA ASP A 88 -0.14 -17.67 7.41
C ASP A 88 -1.54 -18.23 7.12
N PHE A 89 -2.03 -19.17 7.94
CA PHE A 89 -3.42 -19.65 7.88
C PHE A 89 -4.44 -18.55 8.18
N PHE A 90 -4.25 -17.78 9.26
CA PHE A 90 -5.14 -16.65 9.57
C PHE A 90 -5.01 -15.51 8.56
N TYR A 91 -3.82 -15.33 7.98
CA TYR A 91 -3.59 -14.41 6.88
C TYR A 91 -4.43 -14.81 5.67
N TYR A 92 -4.42 -16.08 5.25
CA TYR A 92 -5.25 -16.57 4.14
C TYR A 92 -6.73 -16.20 4.34
N TRP A 93 -7.30 -16.44 5.53
CA TRP A 93 -8.69 -16.09 5.79
C TRP A 93 -8.93 -14.59 5.83
N HIS A 94 -8.04 -13.82 6.45
CA HIS A 94 -8.11 -12.37 6.43
C HIS A 94 -8.06 -11.83 4.99
N HIS A 95 -7.18 -12.38 4.16
CA HIS A 95 -6.97 -11.95 2.79
C HIS A 95 -8.14 -12.32 1.89
N ARG A 96 -8.64 -13.56 1.98
CA ARG A 96 -9.87 -13.97 1.30
C ARG A 96 -11.05 -13.07 1.66
N MET A 97 -11.24 -12.78 2.95
CA MET A 97 -12.33 -11.90 3.40
C MET A 97 -12.13 -10.44 2.95
N ASN A 98 -10.88 -10.00 2.74
CA ASN A 98 -10.62 -8.71 2.10
C ASN A 98 -11.09 -8.67 0.64
N HIS A 99 -11.22 -9.80 -0.03
CA HIS A 99 -11.75 -9.86 -1.40
C HIS A 99 -13.25 -10.21 -1.44
N GLU A 100 -13.76 -10.96 -0.47
CA GLU A 100 -15.16 -11.44 -0.47
C GLU A 100 -16.14 -10.57 0.36
N ILE A 101 -15.66 -9.57 1.11
CA ILE A 101 -16.50 -8.66 1.92
C ILE A 101 -16.23 -7.22 1.52
N GLY A 102 -17.25 -6.50 1.04
CA GLY A 102 -17.15 -5.14 0.53
C GLY A 102 -16.48 -4.15 1.49
N LEU A 103 -16.80 -4.20 2.80
CA LEU A 103 -16.16 -3.35 3.80
C LEU A 103 -14.65 -3.62 3.95
N LEU A 104 -14.23 -4.88 3.85
CA LEU A 104 -12.83 -5.27 3.95
C LEU A 104 -12.10 -5.02 2.63
N TRP A 105 -12.77 -5.21 1.50
CA TRP A 105 -12.31 -4.78 0.19
C TRP A 105 -12.10 -3.28 0.11
N ALA A 106 -12.95 -2.47 0.73
CA ALA A 106 -12.71 -1.03 0.86
C ALA A 106 -11.35 -0.71 1.50
N GLY A 107 -10.91 -1.57 2.43
CA GLY A 107 -9.62 -1.50 3.07
C GLY A 107 -8.47 -2.13 2.29
N HIS A 108 -8.73 -2.79 1.16
CA HIS A 108 -7.73 -3.58 0.42
C HIS A 108 -7.60 -3.20 -1.06
N VAL A 109 -8.68 -2.74 -1.70
CA VAL A 109 -8.76 -2.32 -3.12
C VAL A 109 -7.62 -1.40 -3.56
N SER A 110 -7.17 -0.50 -2.69
CA SER A 110 -6.04 0.39 -2.99
C SER A 110 -4.77 -0.40 -3.34
N HIS A 111 -4.52 -1.56 -2.72
CA HIS A 111 -3.40 -2.43 -3.02
C HIS A 111 -3.47 -2.99 -4.44
N HIS A 112 -4.65 -3.43 -4.87
CA HIS A 112 -4.92 -3.96 -6.21
C HIS A 112 -5.08 -2.88 -7.29
N SER A 113 -5.20 -1.60 -6.91
CA SER A 113 -5.48 -0.51 -7.85
C SER A 113 -4.32 -0.13 -8.77
N SER A 114 -3.11 -0.66 -8.57
CA SER A 114 -2.00 -0.42 -9.49
C SER A 114 -2.20 -1.24 -10.76
N GLU A 115 -2.06 -0.58 -11.90
CA GLU A 115 -2.12 -1.22 -13.22
C GLU A 115 -0.76 -1.82 -13.63
N TYR A 116 0.27 -1.58 -12.83
CA TYR A 116 1.63 -2.07 -13.02
C TYR A 116 2.00 -3.03 -11.88
N PHE A 117 2.67 -4.14 -12.18
CA PHE A 117 3.00 -5.13 -11.16
C PHE A 117 4.50 -5.24 -10.94
N ASN A 118 4.96 -4.67 -9.82
CA ASN A 118 6.37 -4.56 -9.49
C ASN A 118 6.57 -4.37 -7.97
N LEU A 119 7.81 -4.26 -7.50
CA LEU A 119 8.10 -4.16 -6.08
C LEU A 119 7.56 -2.88 -5.42
N ALA A 120 7.25 -1.82 -6.19
CA ALA A 120 6.54 -0.67 -5.64
C ALA A 120 5.07 -1.02 -5.33
N THR A 121 4.44 -1.94 -6.07
CA THR A 121 3.09 -2.44 -5.80
C THR A 121 2.98 -3.08 -4.42
N ALA A 122 4.02 -3.81 -3.97
CA ALA A 122 4.09 -4.34 -2.60
C ALA A 122 3.99 -3.22 -1.53
N ILE A 123 4.50 -2.03 -1.85
CA ILE A 123 4.54 -0.86 -0.97
C ILE A 123 3.22 -0.09 -1.01
N ARG A 124 2.36 -0.33 -2.02
CA ARG A 124 1.01 0.24 -2.11
C ARG A 124 0.09 -0.37 -1.06
N GLN A 125 0.29 0.02 0.18
CA GLN A 125 -0.45 -0.46 1.34
C GLN A 125 -1.58 0.51 1.68
N SER A 126 -2.75 -0.05 1.98
CA SER A 126 -3.88 0.71 2.47
C SER A 126 -3.58 1.33 3.84
N SER A 127 -4.17 2.50 4.09
CA SER A 127 -4.14 3.18 5.39
C SER A 127 -5.29 2.76 6.30
N THR A 128 -6.31 2.06 5.79
CA THR A 128 -7.50 1.65 6.56
C THR A 128 -7.56 0.16 6.87
N SER A 129 -6.75 -0.69 6.21
CA SER A 129 -6.73 -2.14 6.45
C SER A 129 -6.51 -2.52 7.93
N ALA A 130 -5.74 -1.70 8.67
CA ALA A 130 -5.45 -1.92 10.08
C ALA A 130 -6.67 -1.81 11.02
N LEU A 131 -7.81 -1.27 10.55
CA LEU A 131 -8.99 -1.04 11.39
C LEU A 131 -9.70 -2.33 11.79
N LEU A 132 -9.72 -3.34 10.92
CA LEU A 132 -10.47 -4.59 11.14
C LEU A 132 -9.62 -5.86 11.01
N GLY A 133 -8.47 -5.80 10.32
CA GLY A 133 -7.65 -6.98 10.06
C GLY A 133 -7.06 -7.66 11.31
N TRP A 134 -7.02 -6.99 12.46
CA TRP A 134 -6.48 -7.56 13.71
C TRP A 134 -7.37 -8.66 14.31
N ILE A 135 -8.66 -8.68 14.00
CA ILE A 135 -9.64 -9.63 14.57
C ILE A 135 -9.28 -11.08 14.23
N PHE A 136 -8.80 -11.31 13.00
CA PHE A 136 -8.45 -12.64 12.50
C PHE A 136 -7.33 -13.32 13.28
N TYR A 137 -6.48 -12.56 13.97
CA TYR A 137 -5.31 -13.09 14.66
C TYR A 137 -5.56 -13.33 16.17
N LEU A 138 -6.69 -12.89 16.71
CA LEU A 138 -7.03 -13.08 18.13
C LEU A 138 -7.06 -14.56 18.59
N PRO A 139 -7.47 -15.54 17.76
CA PRO A 139 -7.38 -16.94 18.17
C PRO A 139 -5.96 -17.38 18.56
N MET A 140 -4.92 -16.80 17.97
CA MET A 140 -3.53 -17.09 18.36
C MET A 140 -3.22 -16.57 19.77
N ALA A 141 -3.77 -15.41 20.15
CA ALA A 141 -3.62 -14.86 21.50
C ALA A 141 -4.31 -15.77 22.52
N VAL A 142 -5.54 -16.22 22.22
CA VAL A 142 -6.30 -17.16 23.07
C VAL A 142 -5.58 -18.51 23.17
N ALA A 143 -4.97 -18.99 22.09
CA ALA A 143 -4.19 -20.23 22.09
C ALA A 143 -2.86 -20.13 22.87
N GLY A 144 -2.44 -18.92 23.27
CA GLY A 144 -1.25 -18.72 24.10
C GLY A 144 0.02 -18.40 23.33
N VAL A 145 -0.05 -17.95 22.08
CA VAL A 145 1.13 -17.46 21.34
C VAL A 145 1.58 -16.10 21.91
N PRO A 146 2.79 -16.00 22.50
CA PRO A 146 3.25 -14.77 23.14
C PRO A 146 3.29 -13.58 22.18
N PRO A 147 2.98 -12.34 22.63
CA PRO A 147 2.98 -11.15 21.78
C PRO A 147 4.31 -10.90 21.05
N SER A 148 5.45 -11.27 21.64
CA SER A 148 6.78 -11.17 21.02
C SER A 148 6.94 -12.13 19.83
N VAL A 149 6.47 -13.38 19.96
CA VAL A 149 6.44 -14.37 18.88
C VAL A 149 5.50 -13.91 17.78
N PHE A 150 4.28 -13.47 18.16
CA PHE A 150 3.31 -12.93 17.21
C PHE A 150 3.86 -11.76 16.39
N ALA A 151 4.49 -10.78 17.04
CA ALA A 151 5.12 -9.65 16.36
C ALA A 151 6.25 -10.08 15.41
N GLY A 152 7.00 -11.11 15.79
CA GLY A 152 8.07 -11.66 14.96
C GLY A 152 7.56 -12.39 13.72
N VAL A 153 6.57 -13.28 13.87
CA VAL A 153 6.00 -14.01 12.70
C VAL A 153 5.22 -13.09 11.77
N LEU A 154 4.53 -12.08 12.32
CA LEU A 154 3.92 -11.00 11.53
C LEU A 154 4.94 -10.30 10.64
N LEU A 155 6.13 -10.00 11.17
CA LEU A 155 7.18 -9.34 10.40
C LEU A 155 7.77 -10.27 9.34
N ILE A 156 7.97 -11.55 9.65
CA ILE A 156 8.46 -12.55 8.69
C ILE A 156 7.50 -12.64 7.51
N ASP A 157 6.20 -12.77 7.79
CA ASP A 157 5.15 -12.83 6.79
C ASP A 157 5.10 -11.56 5.92
N LEU A 158 5.09 -10.38 6.56
CA LEU A 158 5.12 -9.09 5.86
C LEU A 158 6.33 -8.96 4.91
N LEU A 159 7.51 -9.38 5.36
CA LEU A 159 8.74 -9.31 4.55
C LEU A 159 8.74 -10.35 3.43
N TYR A 160 8.17 -11.54 3.66
CA TYR A 160 7.99 -12.54 2.62
C TYR A 160 7.10 -12.02 1.49
N GLN A 161 6.00 -11.36 1.84
CA GLN A 161 5.05 -10.85 0.85
C GLN A 161 5.60 -9.69 -0.01
N TYR A 162 6.74 -9.11 0.33
CA TYR A 162 7.35 -8.06 -0.49
C TYR A 162 7.84 -8.58 -1.85
N TRP A 163 8.63 -9.66 -1.86
CA TRP A 163 9.37 -10.07 -3.07
C TRP A 163 8.49 -10.74 -4.14
N VAL A 164 7.30 -11.20 -3.76
CA VAL A 164 6.35 -11.84 -4.69
C VAL A 164 5.72 -10.83 -5.68
N HIS A 165 5.89 -9.52 -5.47
CA HIS A 165 5.38 -8.49 -6.38
C HIS A 165 6.37 -8.17 -7.49
N THR A 166 6.45 -9.02 -8.52
CA THR A 166 7.35 -8.76 -9.64
C THR A 166 6.92 -9.48 -10.93
N GLU A 167 7.13 -8.83 -12.06
CA GLU A 167 7.08 -9.45 -13.40
C GLU A 167 8.47 -9.93 -13.87
N VAL A 168 9.55 -9.56 -13.17
CA VAL A 168 10.93 -9.88 -13.58
C VAL A 168 11.26 -11.36 -13.32
N ILE A 169 10.65 -11.95 -12.30
CA ILE A 169 10.79 -13.37 -11.97
C ILE A 169 9.61 -14.13 -12.56
N GLY A 170 9.88 -15.07 -13.47
CA GLY A 170 8.87 -15.93 -14.08
C GLY A 170 8.35 -17.02 -13.13
N ARG A 171 7.97 -18.17 -13.69
CA ARG A 171 7.58 -19.35 -12.91
C ARG A 171 8.79 -20.03 -12.29
N LEU A 172 8.62 -20.54 -11.07
CA LEU A 172 9.66 -21.24 -10.31
C LEU A 172 9.40 -22.75 -10.20
N GLY A 173 8.36 -23.26 -10.88
CA GLY A 173 8.13 -24.69 -11.04
C GLY A 173 7.57 -25.32 -9.77
N TRP A 174 8.37 -26.14 -9.09
CA TRP A 174 7.90 -26.82 -7.87
C TRP A 174 7.67 -25.83 -6.70
N LEU A 175 8.40 -24.71 -6.69
CA LEU A 175 8.19 -23.66 -5.67
C LEU A 175 6.79 -23.06 -5.76
N ASP A 176 6.26 -22.83 -6.97
CA ASP A 176 4.89 -22.32 -7.22
C ASP A 176 3.78 -23.25 -6.70
N ARG A 177 4.14 -24.48 -6.32
CA ARG A 177 3.23 -25.50 -5.81
C ARG A 177 3.19 -25.57 -4.28
N ILE A 178 4.20 -25.01 -3.61
CA ILE A 178 4.35 -25.06 -2.14
C ILE A 178 4.22 -23.66 -1.55
N PHE A 179 4.87 -22.69 -2.16
CA PHE A 179 4.91 -21.32 -1.72
C PHE A 179 4.13 -20.41 -2.66
N VAL A 180 3.66 -19.29 -2.14
CA VAL A 180 3.23 -18.17 -2.96
C VAL A 180 4.49 -17.54 -3.56
N THR A 181 4.62 -17.64 -4.87
CA THR A 181 5.71 -17.04 -5.64
C THR A 181 5.18 -15.85 -6.47
N PRO A 182 6.05 -15.12 -7.18
CA PRO A 182 5.60 -14.10 -8.12
C PRO A 182 4.58 -14.60 -9.14
N SER A 183 4.65 -15.87 -9.56
CA SER A 183 3.66 -16.43 -10.49
C SER A 183 2.27 -16.52 -9.86
N ASN A 184 2.17 -17.03 -8.64
CA ASN A 184 0.90 -17.11 -7.92
C ASN A 184 0.34 -15.72 -7.62
N HIS A 185 1.22 -14.80 -7.20
CA HIS A 185 0.82 -13.45 -6.80
C HIS A 185 0.46 -12.55 -7.98
N ARG A 186 1.04 -12.76 -9.17
CA ARG A 186 0.56 -12.12 -10.41
C ARG A 186 -0.89 -12.48 -10.68
N VAL A 187 -1.23 -13.77 -10.63
CA VAL A 187 -2.62 -14.23 -10.81
C VAL A 187 -3.53 -13.58 -9.78
N HIS A 188 -3.13 -13.54 -8.51
CA HIS A 188 -3.89 -12.89 -7.45
C HIS A 188 -4.19 -11.40 -7.74
N HIS A 189 -3.23 -10.67 -8.30
CA HIS A 189 -3.40 -9.26 -8.69
C HIS A 189 -4.04 -9.06 -10.06
N GLY A 190 -4.34 -10.14 -10.79
CA GLY A 190 -4.92 -10.09 -12.11
C GLY A 190 -6.42 -9.77 -12.09
N GLN A 191 -6.87 -8.99 -13.07
CA GLN A 191 -8.29 -8.71 -13.29
C GLN A 191 -8.92 -9.56 -14.41
N ASN A 192 -8.12 -10.43 -15.06
CA ASN A 192 -8.62 -11.45 -15.99
C ASN A 192 -9.67 -12.33 -15.29
N ASP A 193 -10.63 -12.87 -16.05
CA ASP A 193 -11.70 -13.70 -15.47
C ASP A 193 -11.18 -14.89 -14.64
N TYR A 194 -10.09 -15.53 -15.06
CA TYR A 194 -9.52 -16.67 -14.34
C TYR A 194 -8.70 -16.29 -13.09
N CYS A 195 -8.37 -15.01 -12.95
CA CYS A 195 -7.59 -14.47 -11.85
C CYS A 195 -8.47 -14.03 -10.67
N MET A 196 -9.74 -13.74 -10.93
CA MET A 196 -10.68 -13.24 -9.93
C MET A 196 -10.79 -14.20 -8.75
N ASP A 197 -10.71 -13.64 -7.54
CA ASP A 197 -10.95 -14.37 -6.29
C ASP A 197 -10.09 -15.63 -6.12
N THR A 198 -8.82 -15.55 -6.50
CA THR A 198 -7.87 -16.66 -6.43
C THR A 198 -6.57 -16.31 -5.72
N ASN A 199 -5.86 -17.33 -5.23
CA ASN A 199 -4.50 -17.26 -4.68
C ASN A 199 -4.32 -16.28 -3.50
N TYR A 200 -5.07 -16.46 -2.42
CA TYR A 200 -5.06 -15.60 -1.22
C TYR A 200 -3.92 -15.88 -0.22
N GLY A 201 -3.14 -16.95 -0.38
CA GLY A 201 -2.04 -17.29 0.53
C GLY A 201 -1.02 -16.14 0.71
N GLY A 202 -0.37 -16.09 1.88
CA GLY A 202 0.71 -15.13 2.14
C GLY A 202 2.08 -15.72 1.80
N ILE A 203 2.43 -16.80 2.50
CA ILE A 203 3.66 -17.57 2.32
C ILE A 203 3.37 -18.89 1.60
N LEU A 204 2.37 -19.65 2.06
CA LEU A 204 2.05 -20.96 1.50
C LEU A 204 0.86 -20.89 0.56
N ILE A 205 1.02 -21.45 -0.65
CA ILE A 205 -0.11 -21.63 -1.60
C ILE A 205 -0.99 -22.83 -1.19
N LEU A 206 -0.59 -23.56 -0.15
CA LEU A 206 -1.30 -24.72 0.38
C LEU A 206 -2.77 -24.42 0.68
N TRP A 207 -3.06 -23.27 1.30
CA TRP A 207 -4.41 -22.92 1.71
C TRP A 207 -5.35 -22.78 0.53
N ASP A 208 -4.90 -22.14 -0.55
CA ASP A 208 -5.68 -22.02 -1.78
C ASP A 208 -6.01 -23.37 -2.41
N ARG A 209 -5.09 -24.33 -2.33
CA ARG A 209 -5.33 -25.70 -2.81
C ARG A 209 -6.33 -26.45 -1.93
N LEU A 210 -6.23 -26.29 -0.61
CA LEU A 210 -7.13 -26.94 0.34
C LEU A 210 -8.55 -26.38 0.29
N PHE A 211 -8.69 -25.08 0.07
CA PHE A 211 -9.97 -24.36 0.10
C PHE A 211 -10.52 -24.01 -1.28
N GLY A 212 -9.89 -24.50 -2.36
CA GLY A 212 -10.42 -24.44 -3.72
C GLY A 212 -10.33 -23.08 -4.41
N THR A 213 -9.40 -22.21 -4.00
CA THR A 213 -9.16 -20.87 -4.57
C THR A 213 -7.87 -20.78 -5.37
N PHE A 214 -7.20 -21.91 -5.64
CA PHE A 214 -5.96 -21.94 -6.42
C PHE A 214 -6.23 -21.77 -7.92
N ALA A 215 -5.55 -20.80 -8.54
CA ALA A 215 -5.43 -20.69 -9.99
C ALA A 215 -3.95 -20.65 -10.42
N GLU A 216 -3.61 -21.43 -11.43
CA GLU A 216 -2.27 -21.37 -12.03
C GLU A 216 -2.21 -20.24 -13.06
N GLU A 217 -1.07 -19.52 -13.11
CA GLU A 217 -0.81 -18.56 -14.16
C GLU A 217 -0.94 -19.26 -15.53
N ARG A 218 -1.62 -18.63 -16.48
CA ARG A 218 -1.76 -19.16 -17.85
C ARG A 218 -0.61 -18.66 -18.72
N LYS A 219 -0.17 -19.46 -19.69
CA LYS A 219 0.95 -19.08 -20.60
C LYS A 219 0.45 -18.38 -21.85
N ASP A 220 -0.76 -18.74 -22.24
CA ASP A 220 -1.53 -18.29 -23.39
C ASP A 220 -2.31 -17.01 -23.12
N GLU A 221 -2.45 -16.61 -21.85
CA GLU A 221 -3.19 -15.41 -21.44
C GLU A 221 -2.33 -14.54 -20.52
N LYS A 222 -1.95 -13.36 -21.00
CA LYS A 222 -1.19 -12.38 -20.20
C LYS A 222 -2.07 -11.85 -19.08
N VAL A 223 -1.54 -11.82 -17.87
CA VAL A 223 -2.19 -11.19 -16.72
C VAL A 223 -2.23 -9.67 -16.91
N ILE A 224 -3.43 -9.10 -16.77
CA ILE A 224 -3.68 -7.65 -16.72
C ILE A 224 -3.96 -7.29 -15.27
N TYR A 225 -3.31 -6.23 -14.76
CA TYR A 225 -3.43 -5.80 -13.37
C TYR A 225 -4.32 -4.57 -13.22
N GLY A 226 -4.66 -4.25 -11.98
CA GLY A 226 -5.60 -3.19 -11.65
C GLY A 226 -6.91 -3.77 -11.14
N VAL A 227 -7.92 -2.91 -11.07
CA VAL A 227 -9.27 -3.29 -10.65
C VAL A 227 -10.24 -3.11 -11.81
N ARG A 228 -11.28 -3.95 -11.90
CA ARG A 228 -12.27 -3.95 -13.00
C ARG A 228 -12.93 -2.60 -13.24
N THR A 229 -13.09 -1.81 -12.18
CA THR A 229 -13.48 -0.40 -12.25
C THR A 229 -12.24 0.45 -11.98
N PRO A 230 -11.51 0.92 -13.01
CA PRO A 230 -10.21 1.56 -12.81
C PRO A 230 -10.31 2.80 -11.93
N LEU A 231 -9.35 2.97 -11.01
CA LEU A 231 -9.33 4.10 -10.08
C LEU A 231 -9.13 5.45 -10.78
N GLN A 232 -8.37 5.46 -11.89
CA GLN A 232 -8.03 6.63 -12.71
C GLN A 232 -7.51 7.82 -11.88
N SER A 233 -6.69 7.54 -10.86
CA SER A 233 -6.14 8.54 -9.95
C SER A 233 -4.87 8.05 -9.28
N LEU A 234 -3.87 8.93 -9.17
CA LEU A 234 -2.64 8.74 -8.40
C LEU A 234 -2.78 9.20 -6.94
N ASN A 235 -3.89 9.83 -6.57
CA ASN A 235 -4.06 10.42 -5.25
C ASN A 235 -4.36 9.33 -4.19
N PRO A 236 -3.48 9.14 -3.18
CA PRO A 236 -3.64 8.08 -2.20
C PRO A 236 -4.81 8.29 -1.27
N PHE A 237 -5.25 9.53 -1.03
CA PHE A 237 -6.44 9.80 -0.22
C PHE A 237 -7.70 9.33 -0.96
N TRP A 238 -7.79 9.64 -2.25
CA TRP A 238 -8.91 9.18 -3.07
C TRP A 238 -8.94 7.66 -3.14
N GLY A 239 -7.83 7.00 -3.46
CA GLY A 239 -7.86 5.53 -3.57
C GLY A 239 -8.07 4.80 -2.25
N ASN A 240 -7.72 5.38 -1.09
CA ASN A 240 -8.12 4.82 0.21
C ASN A 240 -9.62 4.98 0.50
N MET A 241 -10.28 6.01 -0.04
CA MET A 241 -11.65 6.40 0.35
C MET A 241 -12.73 6.08 -0.68
N HIS A 242 -12.40 6.01 -1.96
CA HIS A 242 -13.37 5.94 -3.06
C HIS A 242 -14.39 4.81 -2.88
N TYR A 243 -13.94 3.61 -2.50
CA TYR A 243 -14.82 2.46 -2.35
C TYR A 243 -15.71 2.57 -1.10
N TYR A 244 -15.22 3.16 0.00
CA TYR A 244 -16.07 3.50 1.15
C TYR A 244 -17.18 4.48 0.77
N ILE A 245 -16.86 5.46 -0.09
CA ILE A 245 -17.83 6.43 -0.60
C ILE A 245 -18.87 5.73 -1.49
N GLU A 246 -18.45 4.81 -2.34
CA GLU A 246 -19.35 3.99 -3.18
C GLU A 246 -20.30 3.16 -2.31
N LEU A 247 -19.79 2.42 -1.33
CA LEU A 247 -20.61 1.64 -0.38
C LEU A 247 -21.58 2.54 0.38
N TRP A 248 -21.15 3.72 0.81
CA TRP A 248 -22.00 4.69 1.49
C TRP A 248 -23.12 5.19 0.58
N GLN A 249 -22.82 5.54 -0.67
CA GLN A 249 -23.82 6.00 -1.64
C GLN A 249 -24.84 4.90 -1.95
N LYS A 250 -24.38 3.67 -2.21
CA LYS A 250 -25.21 2.47 -2.42
C LYS A 250 -26.10 2.19 -1.20
N SER A 251 -25.52 2.22 0.00
CA SER A 251 -26.25 2.06 1.26
C SER A 251 -27.31 3.15 1.46
N LYS A 252 -27.01 4.41 1.14
CA LYS A 252 -27.98 5.52 1.24
C LYS A 252 -29.17 5.33 0.30
N ALA A 253 -28.93 4.84 -0.91
CA ALA A 253 -29.95 4.57 -1.91
C ALA A 253 -30.80 3.32 -1.62
N THR A 254 -30.31 2.41 -0.77
CA THR A 254 -31.00 1.14 -0.46
C THR A 254 -32.05 1.33 0.65
N PRO A 255 -33.32 0.94 0.45
CA PRO A 255 -34.35 1.03 1.50
C PRO A 255 -34.19 -0.08 2.56
N GLY A 256 -34.42 0.29 3.83
CA GLY A 256 -34.43 -0.66 4.96
C GLY A 256 -33.05 -0.95 5.58
N TRP A 257 -32.95 -0.90 6.91
CA TRP A 257 -31.65 -0.96 7.62
C TRP A 257 -30.88 -2.27 7.42
N ARG A 258 -31.57 -3.42 7.25
CA ARG A 258 -30.93 -4.71 7.00
C ARG A 258 -30.24 -4.74 5.63
N ALA A 259 -30.95 -4.29 4.59
CA ALA A 259 -30.39 -4.23 3.25
C ALA A 259 -29.23 -3.22 3.17
N LYS A 260 -29.34 -2.10 3.90
CA LYS A 260 -28.22 -1.16 4.07
C LYS A 260 -26.99 -1.81 4.66
N LEU A 261 -27.12 -2.59 5.73
CA LEU A 261 -26.00 -3.36 6.29
C LEU A 261 -25.48 -4.40 5.29
N GLY A 262 -26.39 -5.05 4.56
CA GLY A 262 -26.07 -6.01 3.50
C GLY A 262 -25.16 -5.43 2.41
N VAL A 263 -25.28 -4.13 2.06
CA VAL A 263 -24.38 -3.47 1.10
C VAL A 263 -22.91 -3.53 1.55
N TRP A 264 -22.64 -3.37 2.85
CA TRP A 264 -21.27 -3.39 3.38
C TRP A 264 -20.69 -4.80 3.49
N LEU A 265 -21.56 -5.80 3.63
CA LEU A 265 -21.17 -7.19 3.85
C LEU A 265 -21.19 -8.03 2.57
N ALA A 266 -21.84 -7.54 1.50
CA ALA A 266 -21.83 -8.16 0.19
C ALA A 266 -20.41 -8.23 -0.39
N PRO A 267 -20.10 -9.23 -1.22
CA PRO A 267 -18.86 -9.24 -1.98
C PRO A 267 -18.78 -8.02 -2.91
N PRO A 268 -17.56 -7.63 -3.35
CA PRO A 268 -17.40 -6.61 -4.37
C PRO A 268 -18.22 -6.95 -5.61
N GLY A 269 -18.98 -5.97 -6.12
CA GLY A 269 -19.98 -6.19 -7.16
C GLY A 269 -21.39 -6.33 -6.60
N GLY A 270 -21.58 -6.99 -5.45
CA GLY A 270 -22.89 -7.21 -4.82
C GLY A 270 -23.31 -8.68 -4.84
N TRP A 271 -24.49 -8.98 -4.29
CA TRP A 271 -25.10 -10.30 -4.40
C TRP A 271 -25.74 -10.44 -5.78
N HIS A 272 -25.06 -11.11 -6.71
CA HIS A 272 -25.58 -11.37 -8.04
C HIS A 272 -25.61 -12.86 -8.34
N ASP A 273 -26.77 -13.34 -8.80
CA ASP A 273 -26.94 -14.70 -9.34
C ASP A 273 -26.49 -14.79 -10.80
N GLU A 274 -26.31 -13.64 -11.47
CA GLU A 274 -25.88 -13.53 -12.86
C GLU A 274 -24.36 -13.47 -12.96
N ALA A 275 -23.80 -14.21 -13.93
CA ALA A 275 -22.37 -14.15 -14.22
C ALA A 275 -21.99 -12.73 -14.66
N SER A 276 -20.89 -12.21 -14.13
CA SER A 276 -20.31 -10.94 -14.59
C SER A 276 -20.02 -11.00 -16.09
N GLU A 277 -20.14 -9.87 -16.79
CA GLU A 277 -19.73 -9.81 -18.19
C GLU A 277 -18.26 -10.25 -18.33
N PRO A 278 -17.94 -11.09 -19.34
CA PRO A 278 -16.57 -11.54 -19.58
C PRO A 278 -15.63 -10.34 -19.73
N TYR A 279 -14.51 -10.37 -19.03
CA TYR A 279 -13.50 -9.34 -19.17
C TYR A 279 -12.72 -9.56 -20.46
N GLU A 280 -12.60 -8.52 -21.29
CA GLU A 280 -11.83 -8.54 -22.55
C GLU A 280 -10.48 -7.84 -22.35
N PRO A 281 -9.36 -8.57 -22.12
CA PRO A 281 -8.04 -7.98 -21.85
C PRO A 281 -7.56 -7.01 -22.94
N SER A 282 -8.02 -7.21 -24.17
CA SER A 282 -7.67 -6.38 -25.33
C SER A 282 -8.16 -4.93 -25.22
N GLN A 283 -9.18 -4.66 -24.40
CA GLN A 283 -9.74 -3.33 -24.20
C GLN A 283 -9.04 -2.52 -23.10
N PHE A 284 -8.16 -3.16 -22.33
CA PHE A 284 -7.48 -2.52 -21.21
C PHE A 284 -6.62 -1.34 -21.68
N LYS A 285 -6.74 -0.22 -20.97
CA LYS A 285 -5.94 0.99 -21.20
C LYS A 285 -5.36 1.46 -19.89
N TYR A 286 -4.04 1.60 -19.87
CA TYR A 286 -3.33 2.19 -18.75
C TYR A 286 -3.79 3.64 -18.53
N TYR A 287 -3.98 4.01 -17.27
CA TYR A 287 -4.08 5.37 -16.82
C TYR A 287 -2.71 6.06 -16.95
N ASP A 288 -2.54 6.82 -18.02
CA ASP A 288 -1.36 7.65 -18.27
C ASP A 288 -1.74 9.14 -18.22
N PRO A 289 -1.40 9.87 -17.15
CA PRO A 289 -1.62 11.32 -17.07
C PRO A 289 -0.71 12.13 -18.02
N CYS A 290 0.11 11.48 -18.85
CA CYS A 290 1.03 12.11 -19.80
C CYS A 290 2.04 13.06 -19.12
N THR A 291 2.52 12.67 -17.93
CA THR A 291 3.41 13.49 -17.12
C THR A 291 4.73 13.81 -17.86
N PRO A 292 5.18 15.08 -17.93
CA PRO A 292 6.48 15.42 -18.51
C PRO A 292 7.65 14.81 -17.73
N ASP A 293 8.71 14.38 -18.42
CA ASP A 293 9.85 13.71 -17.78
C ASP A 293 10.57 14.57 -16.74
N ALA A 294 10.59 15.89 -16.92
CA ALA A 294 11.16 16.80 -15.94
C ALA A 294 10.37 16.77 -14.61
N VAL A 295 9.04 16.64 -14.68
CA VAL A 295 8.16 16.50 -13.52
C VAL A 295 8.31 15.12 -12.88
N LYS A 296 8.45 14.05 -13.69
CA LYS A 296 8.78 12.71 -13.18
C LYS A 296 10.07 12.71 -12.36
N ARG A 297 11.16 13.29 -12.90
CA ARG A 297 12.46 13.40 -12.20
C ARG A 297 12.35 14.21 -10.91
N TYR A 298 11.65 15.34 -10.98
CA TYR A 298 11.35 16.17 -9.81
C TYR A 298 10.64 15.38 -8.71
N ALA A 299 9.60 14.62 -9.08
CA ALA A 299 8.81 13.83 -8.16
C ALA A 299 9.62 12.68 -7.54
N VAL A 300 10.52 12.03 -8.29
CA VAL A 300 11.45 11.01 -7.75
C VAL A 300 12.34 11.60 -6.66
N VAL A 301 12.93 12.77 -6.88
CA VAL A 301 13.77 13.44 -5.87
C VAL A 301 12.96 13.72 -4.59
N HIS A 302 11.77 14.30 -4.73
CA HIS A 302 10.89 14.57 -3.59
C HIS A 302 10.41 13.30 -2.89
N GLN A 303 10.20 12.21 -3.62
CA GLN A 303 9.84 10.90 -3.05
C GLN A 303 10.97 10.33 -2.19
N VAL A 304 12.22 10.38 -2.67
CA VAL A 304 13.39 9.91 -1.90
C VAL A 304 13.54 10.74 -0.61
N LEU A 305 13.42 12.06 -0.70
CA LEU A 305 13.43 12.93 0.48
C LEU A 305 12.30 12.58 1.45
N ALA A 306 11.08 12.36 0.95
CA ALA A 306 9.95 11.98 1.79
C ALA A 306 10.19 10.65 2.53
N MET A 307 10.88 9.68 1.92
CA MET A 307 11.26 8.43 2.58
C MET A 307 12.29 8.64 3.70
N LEU A 308 13.27 9.53 3.51
CA LEU A 308 14.23 9.90 4.56
C LEU A 308 13.53 10.57 5.75
N PHE A 309 12.60 11.50 5.47
CA PHE A 309 11.79 12.13 6.52
C PHE A 309 10.86 11.12 7.20
N LEU A 310 10.31 10.14 6.46
CA LEU A 310 9.50 9.07 7.05
C LEU A 310 10.34 8.23 8.02
N MET A 311 11.55 7.83 7.64
CA MET A 311 12.47 7.13 8.55
C MET A 311 12.71 7.94 9.81
N HIS A 312 13.02 9.24 9.67
CA HIS A 312 13.19 10.14 10.82
C HIS A 312 11.93 10.18 11.70
N PHE A 313 10.75 10.40 11.13
CA PHE A 313 9.46 10.38 11.83
C PHE A 313 9.24 9.08 12.63
N LEU A 314 9.52 7.92 12.02
CA LEU A 314 9.35 6.62 12.67
C LEU A 314 10.29 6.39 13.85
N THR A 315 11.46 7.04 13.88
CA THR A 315 12.38 6.99 15.04
C THR A 315 11.91 7.85 16.22
N LEU A 316 11.04 8.84 15.95
CA LEU A 316 10.60 9.83 16.92
C LEU A 316 9.29 9.48 17.64
N LEU A 317 8.65 8.36 17.27
CA LEU A 317 7.31 8.00 17.73
C LEU A 317 7.16 7.91 19.25
N ASN A 318 8.25 7.58 19.96
CA ASN A 318 8.26 7.42 21.42
C ASN A 318 8.94 8.59 22.15
N THR A 319 9.47 9.58 21.42
CA THR A 319 10.26 10.68 22.00
C THR A 319 9.55 12.02 21.89
N LEU A 320 8.81 12.26 20.80
CA LEU A 320 8.13 13.53 20.59
C LEU A 320 6.71 13.56 21.17
N PRO A 321 6.24 14.74 21.63
CA PRO A 321 4.84 14.96 21.92
C PRO A 321 3.94 14.59 20.74
N LYS A 322 2.78 13.98 21.04
CA LYS A 322 1.79 13.56 20.04
C LYS A 322 1.32 14.69 19.12
N THR A 323 1.27 15.92 19.64
CA THR A 323 0.93 17.12 18.87
C THR A 323 1.96 17.42 17.78
N LEU A 324 3.25 17.32 18.09
CA LEU A 324 4.32 17.49 17.11
C LEU A 324 4.32 16.35 16.09
N LEU A 325 4.11 15.10 16.53
CA LEU A 325 3.96 13.98 15.60
C LEU A 325 2.77 14.18 14.64
N ALA A 326 1.64 14.71 15.13
CA ALA A 326 0.49 15.02 14.29
C ALA A 326 0.78 16.12 13.27
N LEU A 327 1.54 17.16 13.64
CA LEU A 327 1.99 18.19 12.70
C LEU A 327 2.92 17.63 11.63
N TYR A 328 3.84 16.74 12.01
CA TYR A 328 4.73 16.07 11.06
C TYR A 328 3.92 15.17 10.09
N ALA A 329 2.96 14.40 10.62
CA ALA A 329 2.02 13.60 9.85
C ALA A 329 1.20 14.44 8.85
N ALA A 330 0.75 15.63 9.24
CA ALA A 330 0.03 16.55 8.34
C ALA A 330 0.93 17.01 7.18
N GLY A 331 2.22 17.27 7.43
CA GLY A 331 3.19 17.61 6.38
C GLY A 331 3.36 16.51 5.33
N PHE A 332 3.31 15.25 5.74
CA PHE A 332 3.29 14.10 4.83
C PHE A 332 2.01 14.06 3.99
N ALA A 333 0.85 14.23 4.61
CA ALA A 333 -0.43 14.27 3.90
C ALA A 333 -0.47 15.36 2.82
N ILE A 334 -0.05 16.59 3.17
CA ILE A 334 0.04 17.73 2.25
C ILE A 334 1.01 17.40 1.10
N SER A 335 2.17 16.81 1.41
CA SER A 335 3.16 16.44 0.40
C SER A 335 2.67 15.35 -0.56
N ALA A 336 1.95 14.35 -0.05
CA ALA A 336 1.36 13.30 -0.87
C ALA A 336 0.33 13.86 -1.85
N ILE A 337 -0.60 14.70 -1.39
CA ILE A 337 -1.61 15.34 -2.25
C ILE A 337 -0.94 16.23 -3.29
N SER A 338 0.05 17.02 -2.87
CA SER A 338 0.73 17.98 -3.76
C SER A 338 1.48 17.28 -4.89
N LEU A 339 2.29 16.27 -4.55
CA LEU A 339 3.12 15.56 -5.52
C LEU A 339 2.27 14.75 -6.50
N THR A 340 1.24 14.05 -6.02
CA THR A 340 0.36 13.25 -6.88
C THR A 340 -0.53 14.11 -7.77
N SER A 341 -1.04 15.23 -7.26
CA SER A 341 -1.78 16.21 -8.08
C SER A 341 -0.90 16.82 -9.18
N LEU A 342 0.40 17.04 -8.90
CA LEU A 342 1.37 17.53 -9.87
C LEU A 342 1.65 16.51 -10.97
N LEU A 343 1.81 15.24 -10.60
CA LEU A 343 1.99 14.13 -11.54
C LEU A 343 0.78 13.93 -12.45
N GLU A 344 -0.43 14.05 -11.89
CA GLU A 344 -1.70 13.99 -12.64
C GLU A 344 -1.98 15.24 -13.48
N GLY A 345 -1.20 16.31 -13.35
CA GLY A 345 -1.44 17.56 -14.08
C GLY A 345 -2.76 18.24 -13.70
N ARG A 346 -3.25 18.09 -12.46
CA ARG A 346 -4.50 18.72 -12.00
C ARG A 346 -4.44 20.24 -12.06
N ALA A 347 -5.60 20.87 -12.21
CA ALA A 347 -5.75 22.31 -12.10
C ALA A 347 -5.16 22.82 -10.76
N ASN A 348 -4.41 23.92 -10.81
CA ASN A 348 -3.71 24.53 -9.67
C ASN A 348 -2.63 23.67 -8.98
N ALA A 349 -2.38 22.42 -9.39
CA ALA A 349 -1.39 21.54 -8.74
C ALA A 349 0.01 22.17 -8.67
N ARG A 350 0.40 22.89 -9.73
CA ARG A 350 1.65 23.66 -9.78
C ARG A 350 1.72 24.72 -8.68
N ARG A 351 0.66 25.52 -8.51
CA ARG A 351 0.60 26.57 -7.49
C ARG A 351 0.63 25.97 -6.09
N PHE A 352 -0.10 24.88 -5.90
CA PHE A 352 -0.09 24.15 -4.64
C PHE A 352 1.31 23.61 -4.31
N GLU A 353 2.00 23.03 -5.29
CA GLU A 353 3.38 22.56 -5.10
C GLU A 353 4.36 23.69 -4.81
N GLN A 354 4.22 24.84 -5.49
CA GLN A 354 5.00 26.04 -5.18
C GLN A 354 4.80 26.49 -3.74
N CYS A 355 3.54 26.58 -3.28
CA CYS A 355 3.24 26.92 -1.90
C CYS A 355 3.85 25.91 -0.93
N ARG A 356 3.76 24.60 -1.24
CA ARG A 356 4.34 23.55 -0.40
C ARG A 356 5.85 23.68 -0.27
N VAL A 357 6.59 23.79 -1.38
CA VAL A 357 8.05 23.87 -1.32
C VAL A 357 8.53 25.18 -0.72
N ILE A 358 7.87 26.31 -1.01
CA ILE A 358 8.18 27.60 -0.36
C ILE A 358 7.95 27.49 1.15
N GLY A 359 6.81 26.94 1.58
CA GLY A 359 6.49 26.74 2.99
C GLY A 359 7.49 25.85 3.70
N LEU A 360 7.89 24.72 3.09
CA LEU A 360 8.92 23.83 3.62
C LEU A 360 10.30 24.53 3.67
N GLY A 361 10.68 25.26 2.63
CA GLY A 361 11.93 26.01 2.59
C GLY A 361 12.02 27.04 3.72
N ILE A 362 10.96 27.83 3.92
CA ILE A 362 10.85 28.79 5.02
C ILE A 362 10.92 28.06 6.37
N ALA A 363 10.18 26.96 6.53
CA ALA A 363 10.17 26.19 7.78
C ALA A 363 11.58 25.65 8.13
N PHE A 364 12.30 25.06 7.17
CA PHE A 364 13.67 24.60 7.39
C PHE A 364 14.64 25.74 7.76
N ALA A 365 14.45 26.93 7.19
CA ALA A 365 15.29 28.08 7.47
C ALA A 365 14.97 28.75 8.83
N ALA A 366 13.69 28.86 9.17
CA ALA A 366 13.22 29.63 10.32
C ALA A 366 13.16 28.83 11.62
N LEU A 367 12.88 27.52 11.56
CA LEU A 367 12.79 26.70 12.76
C LEU A 367 14.18 26.42 13.35
N PRO A 368 14.33 26.43 14.69
CA PRO A 368 15.62 26.19 15.35
C PRO A 368 16.13 24.77 15.09
N ASP A 369 15.25 23.79 15.14
CA ASP A 369 15.45 22.40 14.79
C ASP A 369 14.27 21.87 13.96
N TRP A 370 14.45 20.71 13.35
CA TRP A 370 13.37 20.00 12.65
C TRP A 370 12.96 18.77 13.46
N PHE A 371 11.93 18.92 14.29
CA PHE A 371 11.39 17.81 15.09
C PHE A 371 12.46 17.10 15.94
N GLY A 372 13.32 17.87 16.61
CA GLY A 372 14.42 17.38 17.43
C GLY A 372 15.76 17.24 16.69
N PHE A 373 15.80 17.42 15.37
CA PHE A 373 17.03 17.40 14.59
C PHE A 373 17.58 18.82 14.35
N SER A 374 18.66 19.16 15.04
CA SER A 374 19.38 20.42 14.84
C SER A 374 20.16 20.40 13.52
N MET A 375 19.57 20.96 12.47
CA MET A 375 20.23 21.06 11.16
C MET A 375 21.36 22.09 11.16
N PRO A 376 22.54 21.77 10.61
CA PRO A 376 23.58 22.76 10.34
C PRO A 376 23.06 23.91 9.46
N ILE A 377 23.52 25.14 9.72
CA ILE A 377 23.08 26.35 8.97
C ILE A 377 23.28 26.17 7.46
N ALA A 378 24.40 25.57 7.05
CA ALA A 378 24.68 25.28 5.63
C ALA A 378 23.59 24.40 4.99
N LEU A 379 23.11 23.37 5.71
CA LEU A 379 22.04 22.49 5.23
C LEU A 379 20.70 23.24 5.16
N LYS A 380 20.38 24.08 6.15
CA LYS A 380 19.17 24.91 6.12
C LYS A 380 19.15 25.86 4.91
N LEU A 381 20.25 26.56 4.67
CA LEU A 381 20.39 27.47 3.52
C LEU A 381 20.33 26.71 2.20
N MET A 382 20.99 25.56 2.09
CA MET A 382 20.91 24.71 0.90
C MET A 382 19.48 24.27 0.61
N LEU A 383 18.74 23.76 1.62
CA LEU A 383 17.34 23.35 1.45
C LEU A 383 16.46 24.54 1.05
N LEU A 384 16.63 25.71 1.66
CA LEU A 384 15.89 26.91 1.28
C LEU A 384 16.12 27.27 -0.19
N VAL A 385 17.37 27.32 -0.64
CA VAL A 385 17.72 27.64 -2.04
C VAL A 385 17.14 26.61 -3.01
N VAL A 386 17.26 25.32 -2.69
CA VAL A 386 16.71 24.24 -3.53
C VAL A 386 15.18 24.33 -3.62
N MET A 387 14.50 24.62 -2.52
CA MET A 387 13.04 24.73 -2.49
C MET A 387 12.52 25.97 -3.23
N LEU A 388 13.16 27.13 -3.04
CA LEU A 388 12.83 28.35 -3.79
C LEU A 388 13.15 28.22 -5.28
N GLY A 389 14.29 27.59 -5.61
CA GLY A 389 14.66 27.25 -6.98
C GLY A 389 13.64 26.32 -7.64
N SER A 390 13.15 25.32 -6.90
CA SER A 390 12.08 24.43 -7.36
C SER A 390 10.78 25.20 -7.65
N ALA A 391 10.39 26.12 -6.77
CA ALA A 391 9.21 26.96 -7.00
C ALA A 391 9.35 27.84 -8.25
N ALA A 392 10.52 28.45 -8.45
CA ALA A 392 10.81 29.27 -9.63
C ALA A 392 10.85 28.44 -10.92
N TRP A 393 11.41 27.23 -10.86
CA TRP A 393 11.41 26.28 -11.98
C TRP A 393 9.99 25.84 -12.37
N LEU A 394 9.14 25.53 -11.39
CA LEU A 394 7.73 25.18 -11.63
C LEU A 394 6.97 26.29 -12.38
N SER A 395 7.28 27.57 -12.13
CA SER A 395 6.68 28.69 -12.88
C SER A 395 6.98 28.64 -14.37
N ARG A 396 8.15 28.13 -14.77
CA ARG A 396 8.63 28.10 -16.16
C ARG A 396 8.31 26.81 -16.89
N THR A 397 7.84 25.80 -16.18
CA THR A 397 7.56 24.47 -16.75
C THR A 397 6.21 24.49 -17.47
N SER A 398 6.17 24.07 -18.73
CA SER A 398 4.91 23.88 -19.45
C SER A 398 4.26 22.58 -18.96
N PHE A 399 3.02 22.69 -18.49
CA PHE A 399 2.17 21.54 -18.21
C PHE A 399 1.09 21.54 -19.27
N LYS A 400 0.94 20.44 -20.01
CA LYS A 400 -0.34 20.18 -20.64
C LYS A 400 -1.30 19.82 -19.50
N PRO A 401 -2.45 20.51 -19.34
CA PRO A 401 -3.47 20.03 -18.43
C PRO A 401 -3.78 18.58 -18.82
N ALA A 402 -3.95 17.69 -17.84
CA ALA A 402 -4.56 16.41 -18.15
C ALA A 402 -5.88 16.71 -18.87
N ALA A 403 -6.16 16.01 -19.98
CA ALA A 403 -7.49 16.04 -20.55
C ALA A 403 -8.43 15.69 -19.39
N LEU A 404 -9.29 16.64 -19.00
CA LEU A 404 -10.36 16.39 -18.07
C LEU A 404 -11.24 15.34 -18.75
N TRP A 405 -10.98 14.06 -18.48
CA TRP A 405 -11.98 13.04 -18.70
C TRP A 405 -13.03 13.33 -17.66
N THR A 406 -14.01 14.14 -18.05
CA THR A 406 -15.26 14.30 -17.31
C THR A 406 -15.78 12.90 -17.07
N SER A 407 -15.74 12.45 -15.82
CA SER A 407 -16.48 11.29 -15.34
C SER A 407 -17.92 11.43 -15.85
N GLN A 408 -18.33 10.57 -16.78
CA GLN A 408 -19.76 10.31 -17.00
C GLN A 408 -20.28 9.43 -15.88
#